data_AF-A0A968MVJ4-F1
#
_entry.id   AF-A0A968MVJ4-F1
#
_cell.length_a   1.000
_cell.length_b   1.000
_cell.length_c   1.000
_cell.angle_alpha   90.00
_cell.angle_beta   90.00
_cell.angle_gamma   90.00
#
_symmetry.space_group_name_H-M   'P 1'
#
loop_
_entity.id
_entity.type
_entity.pdbx_description
1 polymer ?
#
loop_
_entity_poly.entity_id
_entity_poly.type
_entity_poly.pdbx_seq_one_letter_code
_entity_poly.pdbx_strand_id
1 'polypeptide(L)'
;MLFLIVLFTVILYFGRNILILLMFSVFFTMLMIPVSRKFESWGMSRVFSTLTSVFIIIIAILIVLGLIYIQVAAFNDDLPNIQKKLEGSINGIQNWIQINFGVSSESQIATLKNQLKDAMSNAGAFLAGIVKGIISVIGSSALVLVLTFLFLLNREKYENFFVMFYKDEQRTEVKAVIHKSAILHSNI
;
A
#
# COMPACT_ATOMS: atom_id res chain seq x y z
N MET A 1 -15.90 33.39 10.20
CA MET A 1 -16.01 32.48 9.03
C MET A 1 -14.65 32.08 8.49
N LEU A 2 -13.80 33.01 7.99
CA LEU A 2 -12.45 32.69 7.50
C LEU A 2 -11.54 31.96 8.52
N PHE A 3 -11.52 32.41 9.78
CA PHE A 3 -10.71 31.76 10.83
C PHE A 3 -11.10 30.29 11.07
N LEU A 4 -12.40 29.98 11.05
CA LEU A 4 -12.91 28.62 11.20
C LEU A 4 -12.52 27.74 10.01
N ILE A 5 -12.59 28.28 8.79
CA ILE A 5 -12.19 27.55 7.58
C ILE A 5 -10.69 27.26 7.61
N VAL A 6 -9.86 28.24 7.96
CA VAL A 6 -8.40 28.04 8.06
C VAL A 6 -8.07 27.00 9.13
N LEU A 7 -8.67 27.09 10.31
CA LEU A 7 -8.44 26.11 11.38
C LEU A 7 -8.87 24.69 10.97
N PHE A 8 -10.02 24.57 10.31
CA PHE A 8 -10.50 23.30 9.78
C PHE A 8 -9.55 22.72 8.73
N THR A 9 -9.09 23.53 7.77
CA THR A 9 -8.12 23.10 6.75
C THR A 9 -6.79 22.68 7.36
N VAL A 10 -6.30 23.37 8.39
CA VAL A 10 -5.07 23.01 9.10
C VAL A 10 -5.23 21.66 9.81
N ILE A 11 -6.33 21.45 10.55
CA ILE A 11 -6.62 20.17 11.20
C ILE A 11 -6.72 19.04 10.17
N LEU A 12 -7.39 19.28 9.03
CA LEU A 12 -7.50 18.29 7.97
C LEU A 12 -6.15 17.98 7.31
N TYR A 13 -5.28 18.99 7.15
CA TYR A 13 -3.95 18.83 6.59
C TYR A 13 -3.06 17.96 7.48
N PHE A 14 -3.03 18.24 8.79
CA PHE A 14 -2.28 17.42 9.75
C PHE A 14 -2.93 16.05 9.99
N GLY A 15 -4.26 15.98 9.97
CA GLY A 15 -5.05 14.76 10.18
C GLY A 15 -5.15 13.87 8.94
N ARG A 16 -4.72 14.33 7.76
CA ARG A 16 -4.83 13.60 6.48
C ARG A 16 -4.27 12.18 6.58
N ASN A 17 -3.09 12.02 7.17
CA ASN A 17 -2.46 10.71 7.32
C ASN A 17 -3.33 9.77 8.18
N ILE A 18 -3.84 10.26 9.32
CA ILE A 18 -4.72 9.46 10.18
C ILE A 18 -6.01 9.09 9.44
N LEU A 19 -6.60 10.04 8.69
CA LEU A 19 -7.78 9.79 7.87
C LEU A 19 -7.54 8.69 6.83
N ILE A 20 -6.41 8.74 6.13
CA ILE A 20 -6.02 7.73 5.14
C ILE A 20 -5.92 6.35 5.82
N LEU A 21 -5.22 6.26 6.94
CA LEU A 21 -5.08 4.99 7.67
C LEU A 21 -6.43 4.45 8.14
N LEU A 22 -7.31 5.33 8.64
CA LEU A 22 -8.66 4.95 9.05
C LEU A 22 -9.50 4.42 7.88
N MET A 23 -9.45 5.08 6.71
CA MET A 23 -10.14 4.61 5.50
C MET A 23 -9.65 3.23 5.06
N PHE A 24 -8.33 3.02 5.04
CA PHE A 24 -7.77 1.70 4.71
C PHE A 24 -8.18 0.62 5.71
N SER A 25 -8.19 0.93 7.01
CA SER A 25 -8.65 -0.01 8.03
C SER A 25 -10.10 -0.40 7.84
N VAL A 26 -11.00 0.55 7.59
CA VAL A 26 -12.41 0.26 7.30
C VAL A 26 -12.54 -0.63 6.05
N PHE A 27 -11.79 -0.31 4.99
CA PHE A 27 -11.76 -1.11 3.77
C PHE A 27 -11.31 -2.55 4.03
N PHE A 28 -10.21 -2.75 4.76
CA PHE A 28 -9.72 -4.08 5.14
C PHE A 28 -10.69 -4.81 6.07
N THR A 29 -11.34 -4.12 7.00
CA THR A 29 -12.40 -4.71 7.84
C THR A 29 -13.54 -5.19 6.97
N MET A 30 -14.07 -4.37 6.05
CA MET A 30 -15.14 -4.79 5.13
C MET A 30 -14.75 -6.02 4.31
N LEU A 31 -13.51 -6.07 3.82
CA LEU A 31 -12.98 -7.21 3.09
C LEU A 31 -12.86 -8.48 3.95
N MET A 32 -12.51 -8.33 5.24
CA MET A 32 -12.29 -9.45 6.17
C MET A 32 -13.55 -9.92 6.90
N ILE A 33 -14.64 -9.16 6.91
CA ILE A 33 -15.93 -9.61 7.47
C ILE A 33 -16.36 -10.99 6.97
N PRO A 34 -16.41 -11.30 5.65
CA PRO A 34 -16.81 -12.63 5.18
C PRO A 34 -15.83 -13.73 5.62
N VAL A 35 -14.53 -13.42 5.68
CA VAL A 35 -13.49 -14.35 6.14
C VAL A 35 -13.66 -14.66 7.62
N SER A 36 -13.82 -13.63 8.45
CA SER A 36 -14.05 -13.76 9.89
C SER A 36 -15.33 -14.52 10.20
N ARG A 37 -16.43 -14.25 9.49
CA ARG A 37 -17.70 -15.00 9.63
C ARG A 37 -17.55 -16.47 9.24
N LYS A 38 -16.73 -16.79 8.23
CA LYS A 38 -16.43 -18.17 7.85
C LYS A 38 -15.67 -18.90 8.97
N PHE A 39 -14.71 -18.24 9.63
CA PHE A 39 -14.03 -18.81 10.80
C PHE A 39 -14.96 -18.95 12.01
N GLU A 40 -15.86 -17.99 12.26
CA GLU A 40 -16.89 -18.11 13.31
C GLU A 40 -17.83 -19.29 13.05
N SER A 41 -18.18 -19.55 11.78
CA SER A 41 -19.01 -20.72 11.41
C SER A 41 -18.34 -22.06 11.69
N TRP A 42 -17.01 -22.09 11.83
CA TRP A 42 -16.24 -23.28 12.23
C TRP A 42 -16.15 -23.46 13.76
N GLY A 43 -16.90 -22.66 14.53
CA GLY A 43 -16.98 -22.78 15.99
C GLY A 43 -15.93 -21.98 16.76
N MET A 44 -15.14 -21.15 16.09
CA MET A 44 -14.15 -20.29 16.75
C MET A 44 -14.83 -19.12 17.47
N SER A 45 -14.34 -18.78 18.67
CA SER A 45 -14.81 -17.57 19.37
C SER A 45 -14.47 -16.33 18.56
N ARG A 46 -15.31 -15.30 18.65
CA ARG A 46 -15.20 -14.04 17.88
C ARG A 46 -13.82 -13.40 17.94
N VAL A 47 -13.13 -13.52 19.08
CA VAL A 47 -11.75 -13.01 19.26
C VAL A 47 -10.76 -13.81 18.42
N PHE A 48 -10.83 -15.13 18.46
CA PHE A 48 -9.94 -15.99 17.67
C PHE A 48 -10.19 -15.85 16.17
N SER A 49 -11.45 -15.80 15.72
CA SER A 49 -11.78 -15.58 14.31
C SER A 49 -11.25 -14.25 13.78
N THR A 50 -11.29 -13.20 14.61
CA THR A 50 -10.76 -11.88 14.27
C THR A 50 -9.23 -11.91 14.20
N LEU A 51 -8.58 -12.52 15.19
CA LEU A 51 -7.13 -12.63 15.24
C LEU A 51 -6.56 -13.41 14.05
N THR A 52 -7.18 -14.55 13.70
CA THR A 52 -6.79 -15.34 12.52
C THR A 52 -6.96 -14.55 11.23
N SER A 53 -8.04 -13.78 11.09
CA SER A 53 -8.26 -12.95 9.89
C SER A 53 -7.17 -11.87 9.73
N VAL A 54 -6.77 -11.22 10.82
CA VAL A 54 -5.67 -10.24 10.82
C VAL A 54 -4.33 -10.91 10.54
N PHE A 55 -4.11 -12.11 11.06
CA PHE A 55 -2.89 -12.88 10.82
C PHE A 55 -2.71 -13.25 9.34
N ILE A 56 -3.81 -13.58 8.65
CA ILE A 56 -3.79 -13.83 7.20
C ILE A 56 -3.31 -12.58 6.44
N ILE A 57 -3.77 -11.38 6.82
CA ILE A 57 -3.29 -10.13 6.21
C ILE A 57 -1.79 -9.95 6.45
N ILE A 58 -1.32 -10.19 7.69
CA ILE A 58 0.09 -10.07 8.04
C ILE A 58 0.94 -10.99 7.16
N ILE A 59 0.55 -12.27 7.04
CA ILE A 59 1.26 -13.23 6.20
C ILE A 59 1.28 -12.76 4.74
N ALA A 60 0.14 -12.32 4.20
CA ALA A 60 0.07 -11.83 2.83
C ALA A 60 1.02 -10.65 2.58
N ILE A 61 1.08 -9.70 3.51
CA ILE A 61 2.02 -8.56 3.45
C ILE A 61 3.46 -9.06 3.51
N LEU A 62 3.80 -9.95 4.44
CA LEU A 62 5.15 -10.47 4.60
C LEU A 62 5.63 -11.24 3.36
N ILE A 63 4.75 -12.00 2.70
CA ILE A 63 5.07 -12.69 1.44
C ILE A 63 5.43 -11.66 0.37
N VAL A 64 4.57 -10.64 0.17
CA VAL A 64 4.80 -9.61 -0.86
C VAL A 64 6.10 -8.84 -0.58
N LEU A 65 6.31 -8.40 0.66
CA LEU A 65 7.52 -7.67 1.04
C LEU A 65 8.77 -8.54 0.96
N GLY A 66 8.67 -9.82 1.33
CA GLY A 66 9.75 -10.79 1.21
C GLY A 66 10.16 -11.02 -0.24
N LEU A 67 9.20 -11.15 -1.16
CA LEU A 67 9.47 -11.26 -2.59
C LEU A 67 10.18 -10.00 -3.12
N ILE A 68 9.72 -8.80 -2.73
CA ILE A 68 10.37 -7.55 -3.13
C ILE A 68 11.79 -7.47 -2.55
N TYR A 69 11.99 -7.86 -1.29
CA TYR A 69 13.30 -7.88 -0.66
C TYR A 69 14.28 -8.79 -1.41
N ILE A 70 13.86 -10.00 -1.79
CA ILE A 70 14.69 -10.94 -2.55
C ILE A 70 15.09 -10.32 -3.91
N GLN A 71 14.16 -9.63 -4.58
CA GLN A 71 14.44 -8.95 -5.85
C GLN A 71 15.46 -7.81 -5.68
N VAL A 72 15.30 -7.01 -4.62
CA VAL A 72 16.23 -5.92 -4.29
C VAL A 72 17.62 -6.45 -3.95
N ALA A 73 17.70 -7.52 -3.16
CA ALA A 73 18.96 -8.16 -2.78
C ALA A 73 19.71 -8.70 -4.00
N ALA A 74 19.01 -9.44 -4.88
CA ALA A 74 19.59 -9.97 -6.12
C ALA A 74 20.14 -8.85 -7.01
N PHE A 75 19.37 -7.76 -7.18
CA PHE A 75 19.83 -6.61 -7.98
C PHE A 75 21.04 -5.90 -7.34
N ASN A 76 21.05 -5.76 -6.02
CA ASN A 76 22.16 -5.16 -5.28
C ASN A 76 23.47 -5.95 -5.45
N ASP A 77 23.40 -7.28 -5.48
CA ASP A 77 24.56 -8.15 -5.67
C ASP A 77 25.07 -8.12 -7.13
N ASP A 78 24.19 -7.94 -8.10
CA ASP A 78 24.54 -7.85 -9.52
C ASP A 78 25.09 -6.48 -9.94
N LEU A 79 24.70 -5.40 -9.26
CA LEU A 79 25.12 -4.04 -9.58
C LEU A 79 26.64 -3.87 -9.67
N PRO A 80 27.46 -4.29 -8.68
CA PRO A 80 28.92 -4.21 -8.77
C PRO A 80 29.51 -4.94 -9.98
N ASN A 81 28.92 -6.08 -10.36
CA ASN A 81 29.37 -6.85 -11.52
C ASN A 81 29.04 -6.13 -12.83
N ILE A 82 27.86 -5.51 -12.92
CA ILE A 82 27.45 -4.67 -14.05
C ILE A 82 28.41 -3.48 -14.17
N GLN A 83 28.71 -2.80 -13.06
CA GLN A 83 29.67 -1.69 -13.04
C GLN A 83 31.04 -2.11 -13.58
N LYS A 84 31.61 -3.20 -13.06
CA LYS A 84 32.92 -3.69 -13.49
C LYS A 84 32.95 -4.05 -14.98
N LYS A 85 31.89 -4.70 -15.49
CA LYS A 85 31.78 -5.04 -16.91
C LYS A 85 31.71 -3.78 -17.78
N LEU A 86 30.90 -2.80 -17.40
CA LEU A 86 30.77 -1.55 -18.14
C LEU A 86 32.05 -0.71 -18.09
N GLU A 87 32.71 -0.60 -16.94
CA GLU A 87 34.02 0.06 -16.82
C GLU A 87 35.07 -0.64 -17.69
N GLY A 88 35.09 -1.98 -17.70
CA GLY A 88 35.96 -2.77 -18.56
C GLY A 88 35.71 -2.54 -20.05
N SER A 89 34.45 -2.50 -20.48
CA SER A 89 34.08 -2.16 -21.87
C SER A 89 34.49 -0.75 -22.26
N ILE A 90 34.30 0.24 -21.39
CA ILE A 90 34.72 1.63 -21.64
C ILE A 90 36.25 1.70 -21.77
N ASN A 91 37.01 1.02 -20.90
CA ASN A 91 38.47 0.97 -20.98
C ASN A 91 38.94 0.25 -22.26
N GLY A 92 38.26 -0.82 -22.69
CA GLY A 92 38.55 -1.52 -23.94
C GLY A 92 38.36 -0.62 -25.16
N ILE A 93 37.27 0.16 -25.18
CA ILE A 93 37.01 1.16 -26.23
C ILE A 93 38.11 2.24 -26.22
N GLN A 94 38.51 2.73 -25.04
CA GLN A 94 39.61 3.69 -24.91
C GLN A 94 40.90 3.18 -25.55
N ASN A 95 41.31 1.95 -25.20
CA ASN A 95 42.53 1.35 -25.75
C ASN A 95 42.44 1.17 -27.26
N TRP A 96 41.28 0.76 -27.79
CA TRP A 96 41.08 0.61 -29.23
C TRP A 96 41.18 1.95 -29.98
N ILE A 97 40.57 3.02 -29.46
CA ILE A 97 40.65 4.35 -30.07
C ILE A 97 42.09 4.89 -30.02
N GLN A 98 42.78 4.71 -28.89
CA GLN A 98 44.15 5.19 -28.73
C GLN A 98 45.13 4.52 -29.70
N ILE A 99 44.99 3.20 -29.91
CA ILE A 99 45.85 2.44 -30.84
C ILE A 99 45.57 2.81 -32.30
N ASN A 100 44.30 2.98 -32.69
CA ASN A 100 43.93 3.20 -34.10
C ASN A 100 44.02 4.67 -34.55
N PHE A 101 43.74 5.63 -33.67
CA PHE A 101 43.63 7.05 -34.03
C PHE A 101 44.67 7.95 -33.37
N GLY A 102 45.42 7.48 -32.36
CA GLY A 102 46.49 8.26 -31.71
C GLY A 102 46.02 9.49 -30.92
N VAL A 103 44.71 9.72 -30.82
CA VAL A 103 44.10 10.86 -30.10
C VAL A 103 43.86 10.50 -28.63
N SER A 104 44.30 11.35 -27.70
CA SER A 104 44.02 11.22 -26.27
C SER A 104 42.52 11.45 -25.98
N SER A 105 41.74 10.38 -25.98
CA SER A 105 40.29 10.42 -25.66
C SER A 105 40.00 10.52 -24.15
N GLU A 106 40.98 10.96 -23.36
CA GLU A 106 40.96 10.91 -21.89
C GLU A 106 39.78 11.69 -21.29
N SER A 107 39.49 12.88 -21.83
CA SER A 107 38.38 13.74 -21.39
C SER A 107 37.00 13.14 -21.67
N GLN A 108 36.79 12.54 -22.86
CA GLN A 108 35.51 11.92 -23.22
C GLN A 108 35.26 10.65 -22.40
N ILE A 109 36.31 9.84 -22.20
CA ILE A 109 36.23 8.64 -21.36
C ILE A 109 36.00 8.99 -19.90
N ALA A 110 36.65 10.03 -19.38
CA ALA A 110 36.39 10.51 -18.01
C ALA A 110 34.91 10.92 -17.83
N THR A 111 34.33 11.59 -18.83
CA THR A 111 32.91 11.95 -18.82
C THR A 111 32.00 10.72 -18.82
N LEU A 112 32.29 9.71 -19.64
CA LEU A 112 31.55 8.44 -19.67
C LEU A 112 31.65 7.67 -18.36
N LYS A 113 32.85 7.63 -17.75
CA LYS A 113 33.05 6.99 -16.44
C LYS A 113 32.27 7.71 -15.34
N ASN A 114 32.21 9.04 -15.38
CA ASN A 114 31.41 9.81 -14.43
C ASN A 114 29.91 9.57 -14.62
N GLN A 115 29.41 9.56 -15.86
CA GLN A 115 28.01 9.21 -16.15
C GLN A 115 27.66 7.78 -15.69
N LEU A 116 28.58 6.83 -15.85
CA LEU A 116 28.41 5.48 -15.33
C LEU A 116 28.33 5.47 -13.80
N LYS A 117 29.22 6.20 -13.11
CA LYS A 117 29.16 6.33 -11.64
C LYS A 117 27.86 6.97 -11.17
N ASP A 118 27.38 8.00 -11.85
CA ASP A 118 26.11 8.66 -11.53
C ASP A 118 24.93 7.69 -11.74
N ALA A 119 24.93 6.92 -12.84
CA ALA A 119 23.93 5.89 -13.09
C ALA A 119 23.94 4.81 -12.00
N MET A 120 25.13 4.35 -11.58
CA MET A 120 25.29 3.39 -10.48
C MET A 120 24.80 3.96 -9.15
N SER A 121 25.11 5.22 -8.85
CA SER A 121 24.66 5.90 -7.64
C SER A 121 23.13 6.05 -7.62
N ASN A 122 22.53 6.45 -8.75
CA ASN A 122 21.08 6.57 -8.90
C ASN A 122 20.39 5.21 -8.73
N ALA A 123 20.97 4.14 -9.29
CA ALA A 123 20.47 2.78 -9.09
C ALA A 123 20.53 2.37 -7.60
N GLY A 124 21.64 2.65 -6.91
CA GLY A 124 21.77 2.43 -5.47
C GLY A 124 20.76 3.24 -4.64
N ALA A 125 20.56 4.51 -4.98
CA ALA A 125 19.57 5.38 -4.33
C ALA A 125 18.14 4.88 -4.56
N PHE A 126 17.84 4.38 -5.76
CA PHE A 126 16.55 3.77 -6.08
C PHE A 126 16.30 2.51 -5.23
N LEU A 127 17.28 1.61 -5.12
CA LEU A 127 17.18 0.44 -4.25
C LEU A 127 17.00 0.83 -2.78
N ALA A 128 17.76 1.80 -2.29
CA ALA A 128 17.59 2.33 -0.94
C ALA A 128 16.19 2.92 -0.74
N GLY A 129 15.64 3.57 -1.77
CA GLY A 129 14.27 4.05 -1.83
C GLY A 129 13.24 2.92 -1.68
N ILE A 130 13.44 1.78 -2.35
CA ILE A 130 12.57 0.60 -2.20
C ILE A 130 12.65 0.06 -0.77
N VAL A 131 13.84 -0.11 -0.20
CA VAL A 131 14.02 -0.61 1.17
C VAL A 131 13.34 0.33 2.17
N LYS A 132 13.52 1.65 2.02
CA LYS A 132 12.81 2.64 2.83
C LYS A 132 11.29 2.55 2.64
N GLY A 133 10.83 2.30 1.42
CA GLY A 133 9.42 2.04 1.10
C GLY A 133 8.87 0.83 1.86
N ILE A 134 9.60 -0.30 1.89
CA ILE A 134 9.24 -1.50 2.65
C ILE A 134 9.08 -1.16 4.14
N ILE A 135 10.06 -0.46 4.74
CA ILE A 135 10.00 -0.03 6.15
C ILE A 135 8.77 0.86 6.40
N SER A 136 8.50 1.80 5.50
CA SER A 136 7.34 2.69 5.57
C SER A 136 6.02 1.93 5.49
N VAL A 137 5.92 0.92 4.63
CA VAL A 137 4.74 0.05 4.48
C VAL A 137 4.54 -0.77 5.75
N ILE A 138 5.60 -1.37 6.30
CA ILE A 138 5.53 -2.11 7.56
C ILE A 138 5.00 -1.20 8.67
N GLY A 139 5.60 -0.02 8.86
CA GLY A 139 5.17 0.94 9.89
C GLY A 139 3.72 1.39 9.72
N SER A 140 3.29 1.71 8.49
CA SER A 140 1.91 2.15 8.22
C SER A 140 0.90 1.01 8.36
N SER A 141 1.27 -0.20 7.93
CA SER A 141 0.42 -1.39 8.02
C SER A 141 0.16 -1.79 9.46
N ALA A 142 1.11 -1.61 10.39
CA ALA A 142 0.92 -1.95 11.80
C ALA A 142 -0.28 -1.22 12.39
N LEU A 143 -0.38 0.10 12.16
CA LEU A 143 -1.52 0.88 12.65
C LEU A 143 -2.82 0.49 11.93
N VAL A 144 -2.76 0.26 10.61
CA VAL A 144 -3.93 -0.21 9.84
C VAL A 144 -4.46 -1.54 10.39
N LEU A 145 -3.57 -2.49 10.70
CA LEU A 145 -3.91 -3.81 11.24
C LEU A 145 -4.53 -3.72 12.63
N VAL A 146 -3.98 -2.88 13.52
CA VAL A 146 -4.54 -2.66 14.86
C VAL A 146 -5.96 -2.09 14.75
N LEU A 147 -6.17 -1.10 13.88
CA LEU A 147 -7.50 -0.52 13.65
C LEU A 147 -8.46 -1.53 13.01
N THR A 148 -8.00 -2.32 12.04
CA THR A 148 -8.79 -3.40 11.43
C THR A 148 -9.21 -4.43 12.48
N PHE A 149 -8.29 -4.84 13.36
CA PHE A 149 -8.59 -5.74 14.48
C PHE A 149 -9.66 -5.14 15.39
N LEU A 150 -9.51 -3.87 15.79
CA LEU A 150 -10.44 -3.18 16.69
C LEU A 150 -11.84 -3.05 16.06
N PHE A 151 -11.91 -2.68 14.78
CA PHE A 151 -13.17 -2.56 14.03
C PHE A 151 -13.85 -3.91 13.82
N LEU A 152 -13.09 -4.97 13.51
CA LEU A 152 -13.66 -6.30 13.33
C LEU A 152 -14.16 -6.91 14.64
N LEU A 153 -13.41 -6.71 15.74
CA LEU A 153 -13.80 -7.14 17.08
C LEU A 153 -15.05 -6.42 17.57
N ASN A 154 -15.10 -5.09 17.43
CA ASN A 154 -16.21 -4.27 17.92
C ASN A 154 -17.30 -4.00 16.86
N ARG A 155 -17.37 -4.78 15.77
CA ARG A 155 -18.33 -4.58 14.66
C ARG A 155 -19.77 -4.27 15.11
N GLU A 156 -20.28 -4.98 16.11
CA GLU A 156 -21.64 -4.78 16.66
C GLU A 156 -21.83 -3.45 17.38
N LYS A 157 -20.79 -2.92 18.04
CA LYS A 157 -20.87 -1.60 18.68
C LYS A 157 -20.94 -0.49 17.63
N TYR A 158 -20.19 -0.64 16.54
CA TYR A 158 -20.23 0.32 15.44
C TYR A 158 -21.56 0.21 14.68
N GLU A 159 -22.04 -1.00 14.41
CA GLU A 159 -23.35 -1.22 13.79
C GLU A 159 -24.46 -0.58 14.63
N ASN A 160 -24.47 -0.81 15.95
CA ASN A 160 -25.42 -0.15 16.86
C ASN A 160 -25.24 1.37 16.93
N PHE A 161 -24.01 1.88 16.86
CA PHE A 161 -23.72 3.33 16.83
C PHE A 161 -24.22 3.98 15.54
N PHE A 162 -24.01 3.36 14.38
CA PHE A 162 -24.54 3.85 13.10
C PHE A 162 -26.07 3.76 13.05
N VAL A 163 -26.66 2.67 13.57
CA VAL A 163 -28.12 2.54 13.69
C VAL A 163 -28.70 3.59 14.64
N MET A 164 -27.96 4.05 15.65
CA MET A 164 -28.41 5.13 16.56
C MET A 164 -28.51 6.51 15.88
N PHE A 165 -27.80 6.76 14.78
CA PHE A 165 -27.97 7.98 13.96
C PHE A 165 -29.15 7.90 12.98
N TYR A 166 -29.74 6.72 12.82
CA TYR A 166 -30.98 6.54 12.06
C TYR A 166 -32.16 6.43 13.04
N LYS A 167 -32.96 7.50 13.11
CA LYS A 167 -34.30 7.46 13.70
C LYS A 167 -35.24 6.62 12.84
N ASP A 168 -36.17 5.92 13.50
CA ASP A 168 -37.21 4.99 13.04
C ASP A 168 -38.19 5.44 11.91
N GLU A 169 -37.88 6.46 11.12
CA GLU A 169 -38.90 7.29 10.47
C GLU A 169 -39.08 7.08 8.94
N GLN A 170 -38.72 5.91 8.39
CA GLN A 170 -39.02 5.58 6.97
C GLN A 170 -39.43 4.12 6.71
N ARG A 171 -39.76 3.34 7.75
CA ARG A 171 -40.24 1.95 7.55
C ARG A 171 -41.66 1.86 6.97
N THR A 172 -42.48 2.90 7.11
CA THR A 172 -43.89 2.90 6.69
C THR A 172 -44.08 3.30 5.22
N GLU A 173 -43.22 4.17 4.69
CA GLU A 173 -43.38 4.71 3.33
C GLU A 173 -42.88 3.74 2.24
N VAL A 174 -41.79 3.01 2.51
CA VAL A 174 -41.26 1.98 1.60
C VAL A 174 -42.22 0.77 1.50
N LYS A 175 -42.92 0.42 2.59
CA LYS A 175 -43.96 -0.63 2.56
C LYS A 175 -45.20 -0.21 1.75
N ALA A 176 -45.54 1.08 1.72
CA ALA A 176 -46.69 1.58 0.95
C ALA A 176 -46.44 1.53 -0.57
N VAL A 177 -45.22 1.81 -1.03
CA VAL A 177 -44.87 1.77 -2.46
C VAL A 177 -44.82 0.33 -3.00
N ILE A 178 -44.34 -0.63 -2.19
CA ILE A 178 -44.33 -2.06 -2.55
C ILE A 178 -45.75 -2.64 -2.62
N HIS A 179 -46.66 -2.19 -1.75
CA HIS A 179 -48.05 -2.66 -1.78
C HIS A 179 -48.84 -2.08 -2.97
N LYS A 180 -48.48 -0.88 -3.45
CA LYS A 180 -49.16 -0.23 -4.60
C LYS A 180 -48.74 -0.83 -5.94
N SER A 181 -47.50 -1.29 -6.08
CA SER A 181 -47.01 -1.96 -7.29
C SER A 181 -47.48 -3.42 -7.41
N ALA A 182 -47.75 -4.11 -6.29
CA ALA A 182 -48.33 -5.46 -6.31
C ALA A 182 -49.79 -5.49 -6.78
N ILE A 183 -50.56 -4.41 -6.61
CA ILE A 183 -51.97 -4.35 -7.00
C ILE A 183 -52.14 -4.01 -8.50
N LEU A 184 -51.16 -3.35 -9.13
CA LEU A 184 -51.22 -2.96 -10.54
C LEU A 184 -50.94 -4.11 -11.54
N HIS A 185 -50.39 -5.24 -11.08
CA HIS A 185 -50.17 -6.43 -11.93
C HIS A 185 -51.28 -7.49 -11.83
N SER A 186 -52.32 -7.24 -11.04
CA SER A 186 -53.49 -8.13 -10.90
C SER A 186 -54.68 -7.68 -11.76
N ASN A 187 -54.53 -6.62 -12.56
CA ASN A 187 -55.63 -6.06 -13.38
C ASN A 187 -55.23 -5.77 -14.83
N ILE A 188 -54.29 -6.57 -15.37
CA ILE A 188 -54.09 -6.77 -16.81
C ILE A 188 -54.22 -8.26 -17.09
#